data_AF-F6BDL5-F1
#
_entry.id   AF-F6BDL5-F1
#
_cell.length_a   1.000
_cell.length_b   1.000
_cell.length_c   1.000
_cell.angle_alpha   90.00
_cell.angle_beta   90.00
_cell.angle_gamma   90.00
#
_symmetry.space_group_name_H-M   'P 1'
#
loop_
_entity.id
_entity.type
_entity.pdbx_description
1 polymer ?
#
loop_
_entity_poly.entity_id
_entity_poly.type
_entity_poly.pdbx_seq_one_letter_code
_entity_poly.pdbx_strand_id
1 'polypeptide(L)'
;MKKELIKKVIKLKDKGLTIGEIADELNVSMDTALYLVLNAEKLLKEEEVKETTEKRKKLDIFVEWNTVGNSSKRLRYIASIMCDILKNVEFDAVVGIATSGVPLATMISDEMDKELSIYIPKKHVHDEGKKITGIISHNFSNIEHKNIVIIDDVMTTGSTIKEAIKYLREIANPKMVVVMIDKSGINEIEGIPVVPLFRVGIVEIEDRE
;
A
#
# COMPACT_ATOMS: atom_id res chain seq x y z
N MET A 1 13.76 -3.24 -17.40
CA MET A 1 13.03 -3.05 -16.11
C MET A 1 13.90 -2.42 -15.03
N LYS A 2 15.05 -3.01 -14.64
CA LYS A 2 15.93 -2.49 -13.57
C LYS A 2 16.37 -1.03 -13.75
N LYS A 3 16.83 -0.63 -14.95
CA LYS A 3 17.28 0.76 -15.22
C LYS A 3 16.16 1.81 -15.12
N GLU A 4 14.95 1.51 -15.59
CA GLU A 4 13.81 2.44 -15.49
C GLU A 4 13.34 2.62 -14.04
N LEU A 5 13.33 1.55 -13.25
CA LEU A 5 13.06 1.63 -11.81
C LEU A 5 14.09 2.52 -11.10
N ILE A 6 15.39 2.35 -11.40
CA ILE A 6 16.44 3.18 -10.80
C ILE A 6 16.32 4.66 -11.22
N LYS A 7 16.01 4.95 -12.49
CA LYS A 7 15.73 6.32 -12.94
C LYS A 7 14.53 6.93 -12.21
N LYS A 8 13.47 6.15 -11.96
CA LYS A 8 12.30 6.59 -11.18
C LYS A 8 12.72 6.94 -9.75
N VAL A 9 13.54 6.11 -9.11
CA VAL A 9 14.07 6.37 -7.75
C VAL A 9 14.82 7.71 -7.69
N ILE A 10 15.74 7.97 -8.62
CA ILE A 10 16.49 9.23 -8.68
C ILE A 10 15.55 10.42 -8.83
N LYS A 11 14.60 10.33 -9.77
CA LYS A 11 13.61 11.41 -9.99
C LYS A 11 12.76 11.71 -8.76
N LEU A 12 12.37 10.68 -8.00
CA LEU A 12 11.59 10.86 -6.77
C LEU A 12 12.44 11.48 -5.65
N LYS A 13 13.70 11.04 -5.50
CA LYS A 13 14.66 11.64 -4.58
C LYS A 13 14.91 13.12 -4.89
N ASP A 14 15.12 13.45 -6.16
CA ASP A 14 15.37 14.83 -6.61
C ASP A 14 14.17 15.75 -6.39
N LYS A 15 12.96 15.18 -6.32
CA LYS A 15 11.73 15.88 -5.93
C LYS A 15 11.58 16.09 -4.42
N GLY A 16 12.53 15.60 -3.62
CA GLY A 16 12.56 15.77 -2.17
C GLY A 16 11.72 14.75 -1.39
N LEU A 17 11.26 13.66 -2.03
CA LEU A 17 10.48 12.63 -1.33
C LEU A 17 11.35 11.89 -0.30
N THR A 18 10.76 11.58 0.84
CA THR A 18 11.32 10.74 1.88
C THR A 18 11.44 9.27 1.42
N ILE A 19 12.25 8.48 2.11
CA ILE A 19 12.37 7.03 1.82
C ILE A 19 11.03 6.31 1.93
N GLY A 20 10.18 6.71 2.88
CA GLY A 20 8.84 6.14 3.06
C GLY A 20 7.93 6.43 1.86
N GLU A 21 7.89 7.68 1.40
CA GLU A 21 7.12 8.08 0.21
C GLU A 21 7.63 7.38 -1.05
N ILE A 22 8.96 7.25 -1.20
CA ILE A 22 9.55 6.51 -2.33
C ILE A 22 9.16 5.03 -2.28
N ALA A 23 9.12 4.40 -1.10
CA ALA A 23 8.70 3.01 -0.95
C ALA A 23 7.25 2.80 -1.43
N ASP A 24 6.36 3.72 -1.05
CA ASP A 24 4.94 3.71 -1.45
C ASP A 24 4.79 3.90 -2.97
N GLU A 25 5.45 4.91 -3.55
CA GLU A 25 5.43 5.21 -4.99
C GLU A 25 5.98 4.09 -5.88
N LEU A 26 6.77 3.19 -5.30
CA LEU A 26 7.37 2.05 -5.98
C LEU A 26 6.74 0.70 -5.58
N ASN A 27 5.81 0.67 -4.63
CA ASN A 27 5.24 -0.57 -4.09
C ASN A 27 6.31 -1.59 -3.64
N VAL A 28 7.41 -1.11 -3.08
CA VAL A 28 8.52 -1.93 -2.53
C VAL A 28 8.60 -1.77 -1.02
N SER A 29 9.34 -2.66 -0.35
CA SER A 29 9.63 -2.45 1.07
C SER A 29 10.50 -1.21 1.31
N MET A 30 10.41 -0.63 2.50
CA MET A 30 11.22 0.53 2.88
C MET A 30 12.73 0.25 2.80
N ASP A 31 13.16 -0.97 3.13
CA ASP A 31 14.55 -1.41 3.00
C ASP A 31 14.99 -1.45 1.53
N THR A 32 14.12 -1.93 0.63
CA THR A 32 14.38 -1.92 -0.81
C THR A 32 14.48 -0.49 -1.34
N ALA A 33 13.57 0.41 -0.92
CA ALA A 33 13.64 1.81 -1.30
C ALA A 33 14.93 2.48 -0.81
N LEU A 34 15.32 2.25 0.45
CA LEU A 34 16.57 2.73 1.03
C LEU A 34 17.79 2.22 0.24
N TYR A 35 17.83 0.92 -0.03
CA TYR A 35 18.89 0.31 -0.83
C TYR A 35 18.98 0.95 -2.22
N LEU A 36 17.86 1.10 -2.92
CA LEU A 36 17.81 1.72 -4.25
C LEU A 36 18.30 3.17 -4.19
N VAL A 37 17.85 3.98 -3.22
CA VAL A 37 18.25 5.39 -3.08
C VAL A 37 19.74 5.53 -2.80
N LEU A 38 20.32 4.67 -1.96
CA LEU A 38 21.75 4.72 -1.61
C LEU A 38 22.66 4.26 -2.77
N ASN A 39 22.16 3.38 -3.65
CA ASN A 39 22.96 2.75 -4.69
C ASN A 39 22.58 3.18 -6.12
N ALA A 40 21.60 4.06 -6.31
CA ALA A 40 21.01 4.37 -7.62
C ALA A 40 22.05 4.77 -8.69
N GLU A 41 22.95 5.70 -8.36
CA GLU A 41 23.98 6.18 -9.31
C GLU A 41 24.97 5.09 -9.71
N LYS A 42 25.34 4.22 -8.76
CA LYS A 42 26.21 3.06 -9.00
C LYS A 42 25.49 2.04 -9.89
N LEU A 43 24.25 1.70 -9.56
CA LEU A 43 23.44 0.72 -10.29
C LEU A 43 23.08 1.17 -11.72
N LEU A 44 23.16 2.46 -12.05
CA LEU A 44 23.02 2.97 -13.42
C LEU A 44 24.30 2.82 -14.26
N LYS A 45 25.47 2.87 -13.60
CA LYS A 45 26.79 2.83 -14.25
C LYS A 45 27.30 1.40 -14.46
N GLU A 46 26.88 0.47 -13.59
CA GLU A 46 27.22 -0.95 -13.73
C GLU A 46 26.42 -1.59 -14.88
N GLU A 47 27.11 -2.08 -15.92
CA GLU A 47 26.56 -3.13 -16.80
C GLU A 47 26.34 -4.39 -15.96
N GLU A 48 25.43 -5.28 -16.39
CA GLU A 48 25.00 -6.47 -15.66
C GLU A 48 26.17 -7.41 -15.31
N VAL A 49 26.91 -7.10 -14.24
CA VAL A 49 27.92 -8.00 -13.68
C VAL A 49 27.16 -9.13 -13.00
N LYS A 50 27.39 -10.36 -13.49
CA LYS A 50 26.98 -11.60 -12.84
C LYS A 50 27.51 -11.58 -11.40
N GLU A 51 26.62 -11.45 -10.43
CA GLU A 51 26.96 -11.57 -9.01
C GLU A 51 27.40 -13.00 -8.72
N THR A 52 28.71 -13.21 -8.57
CA THR A 52 29.28 -14.27 -7.74
C THR A 52 29.19 -13.87 -6.26
N THR A 53 29.04 -14.87 -5.38
CA THR A 53 29.02 -14.87 -3.90
C THR A 53 27.69 -14.62 -3.15
N GLU A 54 27.05 -15.75 -2.82
CA GLU A 54 26.45 -16.16 -1.53
C GLU A 54 26.28 -15.11 -0.41
N LYS A 55 25.50 -14.06 -0.67
CA LYS A 55 24.69 -13.44 0.40
C LYS A 55 23.25 -13.71 0.04
N ARG A 56 22.51 -14.40 0.92
CA ARG A 56 21.06 -14.63 0.80
C ARG A 56 20.42 -13.36 0.27
N LYS A 57 20.01 -13.37 -1.00
CA LYS A 57 19.38 -12.21 -1.62
C LYS A 57 18.13 -11.94 -0.79
N LYS A 58 18.06 -10.76 -0.16
CA LYS A 58 16.79 -10.28 0.40
C LYS A 58 15.92 -9.94 -0.81
N LEU A 59 15.18 -10.94 -1.28
CA LEU A 59 14.34 -10.81 -2.44
C LEU A 59 13.06 -10.06 -2.05
N ASP A 60 12.67 -9.08 -2.87
CA ASP A 60 11.44 -8.30 -2.73
C ASP A 60 10.74 -8.30 -4.10
N ILE A 61 9.42 -8.17 -4.09
CA ILE A 61 8.60 -8.14 -5.30
C ILE A 61 8.24 -6.69 -5.61
N PHE A 62 8.74 -6.17 -6.72
CA PHE A 62 8.28 -4.90 -7.27
C PHE A 62 6.92 -5.09 -7.95
N VAL A 63 5.94 -4.26 -7.60
CA VAL A 63 4.60 -4.31 -8.16
C VAL A 63 4.32 -3.03 -8.92
N GLU A 64 4.26 -3.12 -10.25
CA GLU A 64 3.83 -2.02 -11.11
C GLU A 64 2.42 -2.29 -11.62
N TRP A 65 1.47 -1.46 -11.20
CA TRP A 65 0.07 -1.58 -11.60
C TRP A 65 -0.43 -0.33 -12.33
N ASN A 66 0.48 0.52 -12.85
CA ASN A 66 0.16 1.77 -13.54
C ASN A 66 -0.83 1.60 -14.69
N THR A 67 -0.81 0.44 -15.36
CA THR A 67 -1.78 0.13 -16.41
C THR A 67 -3.19 0.08 -15.84
N VAL A 68 -3.42 -0.43 -14.63
CA VAL A 68 -4.73 -0.35 -13.98
C VAL A 68 -5.00 1.08 -13.49
N GLY A 69 -4.04 1.69 -12.78
CA GLY A 69 -4.21 3.00 -12.14
C GLY A 69 -4.44 4.17 -13.10
N ASN A 70 -3.97 4.09 -14.35
CA ASN A 70 -4.15 5.16 -15.34
C ASN A 70 -5.52 5.16 -16.05
N SER A 71 -6.40 4.19 -15.74
CA SER A 71 -7.71 4.07 -16.38
C SER A 71 -8.82 4.02 -15.34
N SER A 72 -9.66 5.06 -15.33
CA SER A 72 -10.85 5.13 -14.48
C SER A 72 -11.77 3.92 -14.68
N LYS A 73 -11.86 3.39 -15.90
CA LYS A 73 -12.66 2.19 -16.19
C LYS A 73 -12.09 0.93 -15.57
N ARG A 74 -10.76 0.74 -15.59
CA ARG A 74 -10.11 -0.42 -14.94
C ARG A 74 -10.17 -0.32 -13.42
N LEU A 75 -9.92 0.86 -12.87
CA LEU A 75 -10.12 1.13 -11.44
C LEU A 75 -11.54 0.80 -11.01
N ARG A 76 -12.56 1.20 -11.79
CA ARG A 76 -13.96 0.87 -11.50
C ARG A 76 -14.19 -0.64 -11.46
N TYR A 77 -13.64 -1.40 -12.40
CA TYR A 77 -13.78 -2.87 -12.35
C TYR A 77 -13.09 -3.51 -11.15
N ILE A 78 -11.92 -3.00 -10.73
CA ILE A 78 -11.27 -3.46 -9.50
C ILE A 78 -12.14 -3.12 -8.28
N ALA A 79 -12.68 -1.91 -8.22
CA ALA A 79 -13.59 -1.49 -7.15
C ALA A 79 -14.85 -2.37 -7.10
N SER A 80 -15.46 -2.71 -8.24
CA SER A 80 -16.63 -3.60 -8.26
C SER A 80 -16.31 -5.02 -7.75
N ILE A 81 -15.11 -5.54 -8.01
CA ILE A 81 -14.66 -6.81 -7.40
C ILE A 81 -14.53 -6.66 -5.87
N MET A 82 -13.97 -5.54 -5.40
CA MET A 82 -13.89 -5.24 -3.96
C MET A 82 -15.29 -5.08 -3.34
N CYS A 83 -16.26 -4.51 -4.06
CA CYS A 83 -17.65 -4.44 -3.61
C CYS A 83 -18.29 -5.83 -3.47
N ASP A 84 -18.01 -6.76 -4.39
CA ASP A 84 -18.50 -8.15 -4.26
C ASP A 84 -17.95 -8.86 -3.02
N ILE A 85 -16.69 -8.60 -2.65
CA ILE A 85 -16.10 -9.09 -1.39
C ILE A 85 -16.86 -8.52 -0.18
N LEU A 86 -17.21 -7.23 -0.24
CA LEU A 86 -17.85 -6.49 0.84
C LEU A 86 -19.38 -6.68 0.93
N LYS A 87 -20.03 -7.36 -0.02
CA LYS A 87 -21.49 -7.44 -0.14
C LYS A 87 -22.24 -7.92 1.10
N ASN A 88 -21.59 -8.75 1.92
CA ASN A 88 -22.16 -9.33 3.15
C ASN A 88 -21.57 -8.71 4.43
N VAL A 89 -20.76 -7.66 4.30
CA VAL A 89 -20.19 -6.92 5.42
C VAL A 89 -21.09 -5.74 5.73
N GLU A 90 -21.53 -5.61 6.98
CA GLU A 90 -22.29 -4.45 7.44
C GLU A 90 -21.34 -3.32 7.84
N PHE A 91 -21.39 -2.21 7.11
CA PHE A 91 -20.59 -1.01 7.39
C PHE A 91 -21.28 0.27 6.89
N ASP A 92 -20.84 1.39 7.44
CA ASP A 92 -21.40 2.74 7.19
C ASP A 92 -20.47 3.59 6.32
N ALA A 93 -19.14 3.41 6.46
CA ALA A 93 -18.15 4.21 5.76
C ALA A 93 -16.94 3.40 5.25
N VAL A 94 -16.38 3.87 4.13
CA VAL A 94 -15.14 3.38 3.54
C VAL A 94 -14.01 4.33 3.92
N VAL A 95 -12.92 3.79 4.46
CA VAL A 95 -11.71 4.55 4.77
C VAL A 95 -10.61 4.18 3.79
N GLY A 96 -10.26 5.11 2.91
CA GLY A 96 -9.11 4.95 2.02
C GLY A 96 -7.81 5.31 2.72
N ILE A 97 -6.79 4.46 2.61
CA ILE A 97 -5.43 4.80 3.04
C ILE A 97 -4.80 5.72 1.99
N ALA A 98 -4.35 6.90 2.42
CA ALA A 98 -3.68 7.84 1.54
C ALA A 98 -2.28 7.32 1.16
N THR A 99 -1.86 7.49 -0.09
CA THR A 99 -2.55 8.21 -1.19
C THR A 99 -3.27 7.27 -2.15
N SER A 100 -2.64 6.15 -2.51
CA SER A 100 -3.06 5.25 -3.59
C SER A 100 -4.32 4.44 -3.32
N GLY A 101 -4.70 4.22 -2.06
CA GLY A 101 -5.96 3.56 -1.70
C GLY A 101 -7.20 4.44 -1.91
N VAL A 102 -7.05 5.76 -1.94
CA VAL A 102 -8.16 6.73 -2.01
C VAL A 102 -9.01 6.60 -3.29
N PRO A 103 -8.44 6.47 -4.50
CA PRO A 103 -9.24 6.30 -5.72
C PRO A 103 -10.15 5.06 -5.67
N LEU A 104 -9.65 3.93 -5.17
CA LEU A 104 -10.45 2.71 -5.01
C LEU A 104 -11.53 2.90 -3.94
N ALA A 105 -11.18 3.46 -2.78
CA ALA A 105 -12.12 3.75 -1.71
C ALA A 105 -13.26 4.67 -2.18
N THR A 106 -12.94 5.68 -2.98
CA THR A 106 -13.92 6.61 -3.56
C THR A 106 -14.91 5.90 -4.47
N MET A 107 -14.43 4.99 -5.33
CA MET A 107 -15.30 4.23 -6.23
C MET A 107 -16.17 3.22 -5.48
N ILE A 108 -15.66 2.59 -4.42
CA ILE A 108 -16.44 1.67 -3.57
C ILE A 108 -17.52 2.44 -2.80
N SER A 109 -17.17 3.61 -2.26
CA SER A 109 -18.12 4.51 -1.58
C SER A 109 -19.27 4.92 -2.51
N ASP A 110 -18.96 5.29 -3.76
CA ASP A 110 -19.95 5.59 -4.81
C ASP A 110 -20.82 4.37 -5.17
N GLU A 111 -20.21 3.21 -5.40
CA GLU A 111 -20.93 2.01 -5.85
C GLU A 111 -21.82 1.38 -4.77
N MET A 112 -21.42 1.45 -3.50
CA MET A 112 -22.15 0.85 -2.37
C MET A 112 -23.02 1.84 -1.59
N ASP A 113 -23.08 3.10 -2.02
CA ASP A 113 -23.79 4.20 -1.33
C ASP A 113 -23.37 4.32 0.14
N LYS A 114 -22.05 4.50 0.36
CA LYS A 114 -21.42 4.57 1.69
C LYS A 114 -20.65 5.86 1.82
N GLU A 115 -20.47 6.32 3.05
CA GLU A 115 -19.66 7.51 3.30
C GLU A 115 -18.18 7.25 3.02
N LEU A 116 -17.44 8.29 2.63
CA LEU A 116 -16.00 8.24 2.41
C LEU A 116 -15.26 8.98 3.52
N SER A 117 -14.18 8.39 4.01
CA SER A 117 -13.16 9.09 4.79
C SER A 117 -11.76 8.67 4.33
N ILE A 118 -10.76 9.45 4.72
CA ILE A 118 -9.36 9.24 4.30
C ILE A 118 -8.47 9.25 5.53
N TYR A 119 -7.73 8.17 5.71
CA TYR A 119 -6.65 8.07 6.69
C TYR A 119 -5.32 8.42 6.03
N ILE A 120 -4.58 9.35 6.62
CA ILE A 120 -3.26 9.80 6.18
C ILE A 120 -2.20 9.17 7.10
N PRO A 121 -1.39 8.21 6.60
CA PRO A 121 -0.35 7.56 7.39
C PRO A 121 0.66 8.55 7.98
N LYS A 122 1.24 8.23 9.14
CA LYS A 122 2.25 9.09 9.80
C LYS A 122 3.41 9.48 8.90
N LYS A 123 3.90 8.56 8.06
CA LYS A 123 5.02 8.82 7.12
C LYS A 123 4.74 9.96 6.12
N HIS A 124 3.48 10.36 5.95
CA HIS A 124 3.05 11.47 5.10
C HIS A 124 2.74 12.75 5.92
N VAL A 125 2.76 12.68 7.25
CA VAL A 125 2.51 13.84 8.13
C VAL A 125 3.83 14.54 8.45
N HIS A 126 3.98 15.76 7.94
CA HIS A 126 5.16 16.61 8.14
C HIS A 126 5.09 17.36 9.48
N ASP A 127 5.02 16.64 10.60
CA ASP A 127 5.05 17.25 11.94
C ASP A 127 5.98 16.45 12.87
N GLU A 128 7.21 16.95 13.05
CA GLU A 128 8.34 16.25 13.68
C GLU A 128 8.22 16.09 15.21
N GLY A 129 7.13 16.54 15.84
CA GLY A 129 7.06 16.68 17.30
C GLY A 129 6.17 15.71 18.06
N LYS A 130 5.21 15.03 17.42
CA LYS A 130 4.18 14.24 18.14
C LYS A 130 4.27 12.75 17.82
N LYS A 131 3.98 11.91 18.82
CA LYS A 131 3.70 10.46 18.65
C LYS A 131 2.35 10.25 17.94
N ILE A 132 2.14 10.89 16.79
CA ILE A 132 0.97 10.66 15.96
C ILE A 132 1.16 9.33 15.21
N THR A 133 0.08 8.57 15.11
CA THR A 133 -0.04 7.32 14.36
C THR A 133 -0.78 7.55 13.04
N GLY A 134 -0.62 8.73 12.42
CA GLY A 134 -1.45 9.21 11.31
C GLY A 134 -2.67 10.04 11.76
N ILE A 135 -3.43 10.53 10.79
CA ILE A 135 -4.59 11.42 10.99
C ILE A 135 -5.74 11.07 10.04
N ILE A 136 -6.98 11.36 10.43
CA ILE A 136 -8.13 11.37 9.50
C ILE A 136 -8.27 12.76 8.87
N SER A 137 -8.60 12.81 7.59
CA SER A 137 -8.87 14.06 6.89
C SER A 137 -10.20 14.68 7.33
N HIS A 138 -10.16 15.92 7.82
CA HIS A 138 -11.34 16.67 8.28
C HIS A 138 -12.25 17.18 7.14
N ASN A 139 -11.85 17.04 5.89
CA ASN A 139 -12.64 17.44 4.73
C ASN A 139 -13.68 16.40 4.31
N PHE A 140 -13.61 15.19 4.89
CA PHE A 140 -14.44 14.05 4.57
C PHE A 140 -15.33 13.67 5.76
N SER A 141 -16.13 12.62 5.60
CA SER A 141 -17.11 12.24 6.61
C SER A 141 -16.50 11.96 7.97
N ASN A 142 -17.22 12.39 9.02
CA ASN A 142 -16.95 11.94 10.39
C ASN A 142 -17.36 10.47 10.53
N ILE A 143 -16.42 9.65 10.98
CA ILE A 143 -16.55 8.20 11.14
C ILE A 143 -16.67 7.76 12.60
N GLU A 144 -16.81 8.70 13.53
CA GLU A 144 -16.97 8.39 14.95
C GLU A 144 -18.12 7.41 15.19
N HIS A 145 -17.80 6.33 15.91
CA HIS A 145 -18.69 5.21 16.27
C HIS A 145 -19.27 4.42 15.09
N LYS A 146 -18.81 4.67 13.85
CA LYS A 146 -19.28 3.97 12.66
C LYS A 146 -18.58 2.64 12.45
N ASN A 147 -19.28 1.70 11.82
CA ASN A 147 -18.68 0.50 11.26
C ASN A 147 -17.96 0.89 9.97
N ILE A 148 -16.68 0.56 9.85
CA ILE A 148 -15.87 0.97 8.71
C ILE A 148 -15.17 -0.21 8.04
N VAL A 149 -14.88 -0.05 6.76
CA VAL A 149 -13.96 -0.91 6.00
C VAL A 149 -12.77 -0.10 5.54
N ILE A 150 -11.59 -0.70 5.54
CA ILE A 150 -10.34 -0.02 5.19
C ILE A 150 -9.89 -0.52 3.81
N ILE A 151 -9.58 0.40 2.90
CA ILE A 151 -9.21 0.11 1.53
C ILE A 151 -7.81 0.64 1.24
N ASP A 152 -6.98 -0.22 0.65
CA ASP A 152 -5.65 0.15 0.14
C ASP A 152 -5.34 -0.55 -1.19
N ASP A 153 -4.33 -0.09 -1.91
CA ASP A 153 -3.91 -0.75 -3.15
C ASP A 153 -2.96 -1.92 -2.87
N VAL A 154 -1.78 -1.67 -2.32
CA VAL A 154 -0.72 -2.67 -2.14
C VAL A 154 -0.28 -2.77 -0.68
N MET A 155 -0.50 -3.92 -0.07
CA MET A 155 0.02 -4.25 1.25
C MET A 155 1.40 -4.91 1.14
N THR A 156 2.43 -4.23 1.65
CA THR A 156 3.82 -4.74 1.71
C THR A 156 4.06 -5.60 2.95
N THR A 157 4.23 -4.98 4.12
CA THR A 157 4.44 -5.66 5.41
C THR A 157 3.19 -5.61 6.30
N GLY A 158 2.16 -4.86 5.89
CA GLY A 158 0.98 -4.57 6.70
C GLY A 158 1.18 -3.50 7.78
N SER A 159 2.37 -2.87 7.88
CA SER A 159 2.65 -1.88 8.94
C SER A 159 1.72 -0.67 8.89
N THR A 160 1.45 -0.12 7.70
CA THR A 160 0.55 1.03 7.51
C THR A 160 -0.90 0.68 7.87
N ILE A 161 -1.38 -0.49 7.48
CA ILE A 161 -2.73 -0.96 7.85
C ILE A 161 -2.82 -1.20 9.36
N LYS A 162 -1.79 -1.80 9.97
CA LYS A 162 -1.71 -2.01 11.42
C LYS A 162 -1.79 -0.69 12.18
N GLU A 163 -1.07 0.32 11.72
CA GLU A 163 -1.10 1.67 12.27
C GLU A 163 -2.50 2.30 12.11
N ALA A 164 -3.09 2.20 10.92
CA ALA A 164 -4.43 2.69 10.64
C ALA A 164 -5.47 2.04 11.57
N ILE A 165 -5.46 0.72 11.73
CA ILE A 165 -6.39 0.01 12.61
C ILE A 165 -6.25 0.47 14.06
N LYS A 166 -5.02 0.64 14.55
CA LYS A 166 -4.78 1.11 15.93
C LYS A 166 -5.35 2.50 16.16
N TYR A 167 -5.17 3.41 15.20
CA TYR A 167 -5.75 4.74 15.29
C TYR A 167 -7.28 4.70 15.19
N LEU A 168 -7.81 3.99 14.17
CA LEU A 168 -9.22 3.99 13.84
C LEU A 168 -10.07 3.30 14.88
N ARG A 169 -9.53 2.30 15.59
CA ARG A 169 -10.27 1.58 16.64
C ARG A 169 -10.59 2.47 17.86
N GLU A 170 -9.84 3.56 18.06
CA GLU A 170 -10.12 4.51 19.14
C GLU A 170 -11.36 5.38 18.84
N ILE A 171 -11.74 5.51 17.57
CA ILE A 171 -12.83 6.40 17.14
C ILE A 171 -13.97 5.68 16.40
N ALA A 172 -13.71 4.54 15.78
CA ALA A 172 -14.61 3.81 14.89
C ALA A 172 -14.46 2.29 15.07
N ASN A 173 -15.24 1.51 14.33
CA ASN A 173 -15.24 0.05 14.41
C ASN A 173 -14.78 -0.60 13.09
N PRO A 174 -13.47 -0.86 12.91
CA PRO A 174 -12.97 -1.55 11.72
C PRO A 174 -13.54 -2.96 11.60
N LYS A 175 -14.12 -3.30 10.45
CA LYS A 175 -14.72 -4.61 10.17
C LYS A 175 -13.86 -5.50 9.29
N MET A 176 -13.21 -4.90 8.29
CA MET A 176 -12.42 -5.61 7.29
C MET A 176 -11.44 -4.66 6.62
N VAL A 177 -10.30 -5.21 6.20
CA VAL A 177 -9.38 -4.55 5.28
C VAL A 177 -9.47 -5.27 3.94
N VAL A 178 -9.62 -4.51 2.85
CA VAL A 178 -9.56 -5.06 1.49
C VAL A 178 -8.44 -4.36 0.74
N VAL A 179 -7.53 -5.15 0.16
CA VAL A 179 -6.41 -4.62 -0.64
C VAL A 179 -6.39 -5.24 -2.02
N MET A 180 -5.88 -4.51 -3.02
CA MET A 180 -5.73 -5.10 -4.35
C MET A 180 -4.62 -6.17 -4.35
N ILE A 181 -3.46 -5.91 -3.74
CA ILE A 181 -2.31 -6.79 -3.79
C ILE A 181 -1.70 -6.98 -2.39
N ASP A 182 -1.51 -8.22 -1.97
CA ASP A 182 -0.83 -8.60 -0.74
C ASP A 182 0.51 -9.28 -1.04
N LYS A 183 1.60 -8.69 -0.53
CA LYS A 183 2.97 -9.24 -0.59
C LYS A 183 3.40 -9.95 0.71
N SER A 184 2.61 -9.82 1.77
CA SER A 184 2.94 -10.27 3.13
C SER A 184 2.45 -11.66 3.46
N GLY A 185 1.36 -12.12 2.84
CA GLY A 185 0.69 -13.37 3.20
C GLY A 185 -0.19 -13.29 4.44
N ILE A 186 -0.39 -12.09 5.01
CA ILE A 186 -1.14 -11.89 6.26
C ILE A 186 -2.65 -11.88 5.98
N ASN A 187 -3.41 -12.69 6.72
CA ASN A 187 -4.87 -12.78 6.59
C ASN A 187 -5.63 -11.98 7.67
N GLU A 188 -4.94 -11.53 8.73
CA GLU A 188 -5.54 -10.79 9.84
C GLU A 188 -4.51 -9.84 10.46
N ILE A 189 -4.92 -8.62 10.75
CA ILE A 189 -4.10 -7.61 11.44
C ILE A 189 -4.90 -7.07 12.63
N GLU A 190 -4.33 -7.20 13.84
CA GLU A 190 -4.95 -6.70 15.08
C GLU A 190 -6.38 -7.25 15.31
N GLY A 191 -6.71 -8.46 14.85
CA GLY A 191 -8.05 -9.04 14.94
C GLY A 191 -9.02 -8.63 13.81
N ILE A 192 -8.55 -7.87 12.82
CA ILE A 192 -9.36 -7.47 11.65
C ILE A 192 -8.95 -8.31 10.44
N PRO A 193 -9.89 -8.97 9.74
CA PRO A 193 -9.60 -9.76 8.57
C PRO A 193 -9.06 -8.90 7.43
N VAL A 194 -8.07 -9.42 6.71
CA VAL A 194 -7.47 -8.81 5.52
C VAL A 194 -7.75 -9.68 4.31
N VAL A 195 -8.42 -9.11 3.31
CA VAL A 195 -8.82 -9.81 2.08
C VAL A 195 -8.14 -9.16 0.87
N PRO A 196 -7.13 -9.81 0.28
CA PRO A 196 -6.53 -9.33 -0.96
C PRO A 196 -7.25 -9.85 -2.21
N LEU A 197 -7.20 -9.10 -3.31
CA LEU A 197 -7.60 -9.61 -4.63
C LEU A 197 -6.52 -10.55 -5.19
N PHE A 198 -5.26 -10.17 -5.03
CA PHE A 198 -4.11 -10.95 -5.46
C PHE A 198 -3.10 -11.11 -4.33
N ARG A 199 -2.55 -12.32 -4.18
CA ARG A 199 -1.40 -12.59 -3.31
C ARG A 199 -0.19 -12.88 -4.18
N VAL A 200 0.91 -12.20 -3.90
CA VAL A 200 2.18 -12.40 -4.59
C VAL A 200 3.25 -12.86 -3.59
N GLY A 201 4.10 -13.78 -4.04
CA GLY A 201 5.15 -14.36 -3.22
C GLY A 201 6.29 -14.86 -4.10
N ILE A 202 7.45 -15.07 -3.48
CA ILE A 202 8.64 -15.57 -4.14
C ILE A 202 8.71 -17.07 -3.87
N VAL A 203 8.80 -17.86 -4.93
CA VAL A 203 9.01 -19.30 -4.84
C VAL A 203 10.47 -19.55 -5.17
N GLU A 204 11.24 -19.98 -4.17
CA GLU A 204 12.61 -20.46 -4.36
C GLU A 204 12.53 -21.93 -4.80
N ILE A 205 13.03 -22.22 -5.99
CA ILE A 205 13.19 -23.59 -6.48
C ILE A 205 14.68 -23.90 -6.36
N GLU A 206 15.04 -24.85 -5.50
CA GLU A 206 16.39 -25.42 -5.51
C GLU A 206 16.55 -26.21 -6.82
N ASP A 207 17.64 -25.96 -7.56
CA ASP A 207 17.97 -26.75 -8.74
C ASP A 207 18.05 -28.23 -8.32
N ARG A 208 17.24 -29.08 -8.94
CA ARG A 208 17.35 -30.53 -8.74
C ARG A 208 18.69 -30.97 -9.31
N GLU A 209 19.58 -31.47 -8.45
CA GLU A 209 20.81 -32.18 -8.83
C GLU A 209 20.53 -33.34 -9.78
#